data_AF-A0A965YG07-F1
#
_entry.id   AF-A0A965YG07-F1
#
_cell.length_a   1.000
_cell.length_b   1.000
_cell.length_c   1.000
_cell.angle_alpha   90.00
_cell.angle_beta   90.00
_cell.angle_gamma   90.00
#
_symmetry.space_group_name_H-M   'P 1'
#
loop_
_entity.id
_entity.type
_entity.pdbx_description
1 polymer ?
#
loop_
_entity_poly.entity_id
_entity_poly.type
_entity_poly.pdbx_seq_one_letter_code
_entity_poly.pdbx_strand_id
1 'polypeptide(L)'
;MDVVQIQGHIKAYEWGNTSFIPALLSMPEDGESKAELWFGTHPSGDATVVETGEVLSAFLQKDSLHWFGQEHVDCFSDELPLLLKVLA
;
A
#
# COMPACT_ATOMS: atom_id res chain seq x y z
N MET A 1 -20.50 -1.50 5.37
CA MET A 1 -19.36 -1.24 4.49
C MET A 1 -18.22 -0.95 5.41
N ASP A 2 -17.30 -1.89 5.52
CA ASP A 2 -16.15 -1.76 6.40
C ASP A 2 -15.08 -0.94 5.67
N VAL A 3 -14.41 -0.07 6.41
CA VAL A 3 -13.35 0.79 5.89
C VAL A 3 -12.18 0.65 6.85
N VAL A 4 -11.01 0.36 6.28
CA VAL A 4 -9.75 0.17 7.01
C VAL A 4 -8.74 1.14 6.46
N GLN A 5 -8.06 1.88 7.33
CA GLN A 5 -7.02 2.80 6.90
C GLN A 5 -5.72 2.03 6.69
N ILE A 6 -5.07 2.28 5.55
CA ILE A 6 -3.74 1.73 5.25
C ILE A 6 -2.70 2.83 5.12
N GLN A 7 -1.46 2.51 5.47
CA GLN A 7 -0.28 3.30 5.19
C GLN A 7 0.46 2.67 4.00
N GLY A 8 0.68 3.46 2.95
CA GLY A 8 1.44 3.01 1.78
C GLY A 8 2.94 2.91 2.04
N HIS A 9 3.63 2.09 1.24
CA HIS A 9 5.07 1.87 1.34
C HIS A 9 5.85 2.83 0.45
N ILE A 10 6.83 3.55 1.01
CA ILE A 10 7.64 4.53 0.27
C ILE A 10 8.92 3.86 -0.28
N LYS A 11 9.23 4.09 -1.56
CA LYS A 11 10.49 3.73 -2.20
C LYS A 11 11.37 4.96 -2.40
N ALA A 12 12.52 4.97 -1.74
CA ALA A 12 13.49 6.06 -1.77
C ALA A 12 14.54 5.85 -2.90
N TYR A 13 14.10 5.82 -4.16
CA TYR A 13 15.04 5.76 -5.29
C TYR A 13 15.65 7.13 -5.58
N GLU A 14 16.91 7.14 -6.05
CA GLU A 14 17.68 8.37 -6.28
C GLU A 14 17.04 9.34 -7.30
N TRP A 15 16.21 8.83 -8.22
CA TRP A 15 15.51 9.66 -9.21
C TRP A 15 14.30 10.41 -8.65
N GLY A 16 13.87 10.09 -7.43
CA GLY A 16 12.70 10.70 -6.80
C GLY A 16 12.94 12.10 -6.28
N ASN A 17 11.86 12.83 -5.99
CA ASN A 17 11.93 14.15 -5.37
C ASN A 17 11.87 14.12 -3.84
N THR A 18 12.18 15.25 -3.19
CA THR A 18 12.24 15.34 -1.72
C THR A 18 10.97 15.88 -1.06
N SER A 19 9.99 16.37 -1.84
CA SER A 19 8.91 17.21 -1.31
C SER A 19 7.49 16.76 -1.66
N PHE A 20 7.23 16.14 -2.82
CA PHE A 20 5.86 15.85 -3.24
C PHE A 20 5.20 14.75 -2.41
N ILE A 21 5.85 13.60 -2.24
CA ILE A 21 5.30 12.51 -1.42
C ILE A 21 5.19 12.92 0.06
N PRO A 22 6.17 13.61 0.68
CA PRO A 22 6.00 14.15 2.03
C PRO A 22 4.82 15.10 2.14
N ALA A 23 4.67 16.06 1.23
CA ALA A 23 3.55 16.98 1.22
C ALA A 23 2.20 16.24 1.06
N LEU A 24 2.12 15.26 0.16
CA LEU A 24 0.93 14.43 -0.05
C LEU A 24 0.53 13.67 1.23
N LEU A 25 1.51 13.16 1.97
CA LEU A 25 1.32 12.41 3.21
C LEU A 25 1.26 13.31 4.47
N SER A 26 1.35 14.63 4.31
CA SER A 26 1.48 15.58 5.44
C SER A 26 2.63 15.23 6.40
N MET A 27 3.73 14.70 5.86
CA MET A 27 4.97 14.38 6.57
C MET A 27 5.99 15.51 6.40
N PRO A 28 6.89 15.73 7.39
CA PRO A 28 8.00 16.66 7.22
C PRO A 28 8.95 16.17 6.12
N GLU A 29 9.51 17.11 5.37
CA GLU A 29 10.64 16.82 4.48
C GLU A 29 11.88 16.48 5.32
N ASP A 30 12.55 15.39 4.98
CA ASP A 30 13.75 14.87 5.66
C ASP A 30 15.02 15.01 4.80
N GLY A 31 14.89 15.54 3.58
CA GLY A 31 15.98 15.68 2.60
C GLY A 31 16.22 14.44 1.74
N GLU A 32 15.55 13.31 2.01
CA GLU A 32 15.73 12.05 1.29
C GLU A 32 14.78 11.96 0.08
N SER A 33 15.30 11.51 -1.06
CA SER A 33 14.51 11.27 -2.27
C SER A 33 13.43 10.21 -2.04
N LYS A 34 12.20 10.50 -2.46
CA LYS A 34 11.05 9.60 -2.42
C LYS A 34 10.46 9.53 -3.82
N ALA A 35 10.61 8.38 -4.42
CA ALA A 35 10.36 8.18 -5.85
C ALA A 35 9.00 7.54 -6.11
N GLU A 36 8.62 6.55 -5.30
CA GLU A 36 7.34 5.87 -5.41
C GLU A 36 6.66 5.72 -4.05
N LEU A 37 5.33 5.86 -4.01
CA LEU A 37 4.47 5.49 -2.88
C LEU A 37 3.53 4.38 -3.34
N TRP A 38 3.59 3.22 -2.71
CA TRP A 38 2.89 2.00 -3.12
C TRP A 38 1.73 1.68 -2.20
N PHE A 39 0.59 1.32 -2.79
CA PHE A 39 -0.60 0.83 -2.08
C PHE A 39 -1.00 -0.53 -2.64
N GLY A 40 -0.87 -1.59 -1.84
CA GLY A 40 -1.19 -2.96 -2.22
C GLY A 40 -0.36 -3.97 -1.42
N THR A 41 -0.38 -5.23 -1.86
CA THR A 41 0.23 -6.38 -1.19
C THR A 41 1.55 -6.84 -1.83
N HIS A 42 2.19 -6.00 -2.65
CA HIS A 42 3.38 -6.44 -3.38
C HIS A 42 4.51 -6.81 -2.40
N PRO A 43 5.15 -7.99 -2.51
CA PRO A 43 6.10 -8.50 -1.50
C PRO A 43 7.27 -7.55 -1.19
N SER A 44 7.74 -6.81 -2.19
CA SER A 44 8.82 -5.82 -2.00
C SER A 44 8.38 -4.53 -1.31
N GLY A 45 7.10 -4.26 -1.13
CA GLY A 45 6.57 -2.99 -0.62
C GLY A 45 5.12 -3.12 -0.23
N ASP A 46 4.85 -4.00 0.71
CA ASP A 46 3.51 -4.27 1.25
C ASP A 46 3.06 -3.08 2.11
N ALA A 47 1.83 -2.64 1.90
CA ALA A 47 1.21 -1.62 2.75
C ALA A 47 0.94 -2.18 4.14
N THR A 48 0.66 -1.31 5.11
CA THR A 48 0.29 -1.73 6.47
C THR A 48 -1.06 -1.19 6.88
N VAL A 49 -1.80 -1.96 7.67
CA VAL A 49 -3.04 -1.49 8.31
C VAL A 49 -2.68 -0.59 9.49
N VAL A 50 -3.25 0.61 9.54
CA VAL A 50 -2.84 1.63 10.52
C VAL A 50 -3.22 1.22 11.94
N GLU A 51 -4.39 0.62 12.13
CA GLU A 51 -4.92 0.28 13.44
C GLU A 51 -4.18 -0.89 14.11
N THR A 52 -3.67 -1.84 13.32
CA THR A 52 -3.03 -3.07 13.82
C THR A 52 -1.51 -3.10 13.61
N GLY A 53 -0.99 -2.32 12.67
CA GLY A 53 0.40 -2.37 12.24
C GLY A 53 0.75 -3.60 11.40
N GLU A 54 -0.22 -4.46 11.09
CA GLU A 54 -0.02 -5.65 10.28
C GLU A 54 0.18 -5.30 8.79
N VAL A 55 0.94 -6.12 8.08
CA VAL A 55 1.03 -6.01 6.61
C VAL A 55 -0.32 -6.32 5.96
N LEU A 56 -0.64 -5.61 4.88
CA LEU A 56 -1.95 -5.66 4.25
C LEU A 56 -2.24 -7.05 3.68
N SER A 57 -1.23 -7.76 3.16
CA SER A 57 -1.39 -9.14 2.66
C SER A 57 -1.94 -10.08 3.75
N ALA A 58 -1.28 -10.13 4.90
CA ALA A 58 -1.69 -10.98 6.02
C ALA A 58 -3.07 -10.59 6.56
N PHE A 59 -3.38 -9.28 6.58
CA PHE A 59 -4.70 -8.80 7.01
C PHE A 59 -5.82 -9.29 6.06
N LEU A 60 -5.62 -9.18 4.75
CA LEU A 60 -6.61 -9.59 3.75
C LEU A 60 -6.78 -11.11 3.72
N GLN A 61 -5.69 -11.88 3.82
CA GLN A 61 -5.70 -13.35 3.80
C GLN A 61 -6.50 -13.99 4.94
N LYS A 62 -6.68 -13.28 6.06
CA LYS A 62 -7.50 -13.76 7.19
C LYS A 62 -8.99 -13.88 6.84
N ASP A 63 -9.48 -13.07 5.90
CA ASP A 63 -10.88 -13.06 5.48
C ASP A 63 -11.05 -12.60 4.02
N SER A 64 -10.34 -13.28 3.11
CA SER A 64 -10.29 -12.90 1.69
C SER A 64 -11.66 -12.85 1.04
N LEU A 65 -12.57 -13.75 1.43
CA LEU A 65 -13.92 -13.78 0.88
C LEU A 65 -14.74 -12.53 1.28
N HIS A 66 -14.58 -12.06 2.51
CA HIS A 66 -15.23 -10.82 2.97
C HIS A 66 -14.70 -9.59 2.25
N TRP A 67 -13.37 -9.49 2.08
CA TRP A 67 -12.74 -8.31 1.48
C TRP A 67 -12.80 -8.26 -0.05
N PHE A 68 -12.68 -9.40 -0.72
CA PHE A 68 -12.62 -9.47 -2.19
C PHE A 68 -13.92 -9.94 -2.84
N GLY A 69 -14.73 -10.73 -2.14
CA GLY A 69 -15.89 -11.40 -2.71
C GLY A 69 -15.54 -12.59 -3.60
N GLN A 70 -16.55 -13.44 -3.88
CA GLN A 70 -16.36 -14.71 -4.55
C GLN A 70 -15.80 -14.57 -5.98
N GLU A 71 -16.34 -13.64 -6.77
CA GLU A 71 -15.92 -13.45 -8.16
C GLU A 71 -14.43 -13.11 -8.29
N HIS A 72 -13.92 -12.28 -7.37
CA HIS A 72 -12.50 -11.97 -7.32
C HIS A 72 -11.68 -13.19 -6.93
N VAL A 73 -12.06 -13.91 -5.87
CA VAL A 73 -11.33 -15.09 -5.38
C VAL A 73 -11.23 -16.17 -6.47
N ASP A 74 -12.30 -16.37 -7.24
CA ASP A 74 -12.31 -17.34 -8.34
C ASP A 74 -11.33 -16.96 -9.47
N CYS A 75 -11.08 -15.66 -9.70
CA CYS A 75 -10.20 -15.17 -10.75
C CYS A 75 -8.75 -14.93 -10.30
N PHE A 76 -8.55 -14.44 -9.07
CA PHE A 76 -7.29 -13.88 -8.59
C PHE A 76 -6.82 -14.49 -7.26
N SER A 77 -7.53 -15.49 -6.71
CA SER A 77 -7.26 -16.02 -5.37
C SER A 77 -7.43 -14.95 -4.29
N ASP A 78 -6.67 -15.08 -3.22
CA ASP A 78 -6.51 -14.19 -2.07
C ASP A 78 -5.49 -13.06 -2.30
N GLU A 79 -5.16 -12.76 -3.56
CA GLU A 79 -4.18 -11.74 -3.92
C GLU A 79 -4.84 -10.49 -4.53
N LEU A 80 -4.20 -9.33 -4.36
CA LEU A 80 -4.56 -8.13 -5.11
C LEU A 80 -3.95 -8.20 -6.53
N PRO A 81 -4.76 -8.11 -7.60
CA PRO A 81 -4.26 -8.22 -8.98
C PRO A 81 -3.59 -6.93 -9.48
N LEU A 82 -3.60 -5.87 -8.68
CA LEU A 82 -3.14 -4.54 -9.05
C LEU A 82 -2.30 -3.92 -7.92
N LEU A 83 -1.34 -3.11 -8.32
CA LEU A 83 -0.54 -2.28 -7.41
C LEU A 83 -0.75 -0.81 -7.79
N LEU A 84 -1.35 -0.03 -6.89
CA LEU A 84 -1.48 1.40 -7.07
C LEU A 84 -0.18 2.09 -6.65
N LYS A 85 0.26 3.06 -7.46
CA LYS A 85 1.47 3.84 -7.19
C LYS A 85 1.26 5.33 -7.44
N VAL A 86 1.95 6.15 -6.65
CA VAL A 86 2.19 7.57 -6.93
C VAL A 86 3.69 7.73 -7.18
N LEU A 87 4.07 8.40 -8.27
CA LEU A 87 5.46 8.67 -8.64
C LEU A 87 5.73 10.17 -8.54
N ALA A 88 6.94 10.54 -8.14
CA ALA A 88 7.30 11.91 -7.77
C ALA A 88 8.74 12.29 -8.14
#